data_AF-A0A1I4V2F9-F1
#
_entry.id   AF-A0A1I4V2F9-F1
#
_cell.length_a   1.000
_cell.length_b   1.000
_cell.length_c   1.000
_cell.angle_alpha   90.00
_cell.angle_beta   90.00
_cell.angle_gamma   90.00
#
_symmetry.space_group_name_H-M   'P 1'
#
loop_
_entity.id
_entity.type
_entity.pdbx_description
1 polymer ?
#
loop_
_entity_poly.entity_id
_entity_poly.type
_entity_poly.pdbx_seq_one_letter_code
_entity_poly.pdbx_strand_id
1 'polypeptide(L)'
;MGVATHNIIGRLAASVGALGAVAPQFEAVLDVPHGGVLCALPALLAVGLLDGITDYFPLQSGYYGPDSLLLLLAFMALSRINSIEGLRDHAPGEWGKLLGLDRVPEVRTLRQKVREMSHAGKPRQWSAALAQRWLAAAPEQANALYIDGHVRVYYGQQTRLPKHYVAREKLCLRATVDYWVNAMDGQPFMVINQVVDPGLIRVIEDEILPRLESMHPALTEPLPTVGRARHRFILVFDREGYSPDFFTRLRAKQVACLTYHKYPEAAWSENEFHNQPVPLVSGQIVTMQLAERGVRLSNGLWLREIRKLSQSGHQTAILTT
;
A
#
# COMPACT_ATOMS: atom_id res chain seq x y z
N MET A 1 -32.83 19.43 -14.83
CA MET A 1 -31.73 18.49 -15.15
C MET A 1 -30.44 19.30 -15.28
N GLY A 2 -29.29 18.70 -14.94
CA GLY A 2 -27.98 19.39 -14.95
C GLY A 2 -27.25 19.22 -16.27
N VAL A 3 -25.97 19.62 -16.30
CA VAL A 3 -25.09 19.43 -17.47
C VAL A 3 -24.88 17.92 -17.72
N ALA A 4 -24.87 17.52 -18.99
CA ALA A 4 -24.56 16.18 -19.47
C ALA A 4 -25.43 15.05 -18.87
N THR A 5 -26.74 15.28 -18.73
CA THR A 5 -27.70 14.26 -18.26
C THR A 5 -28.54 13.72 -19.42
N HIS A 6 -27.90 13.07 -20.38
CA HIS A 6 -28.55 12.64 -21.63
C HIS A 6 -29.27 11.28 -21.51
N ASN A 7 -28.88 10.44 -20.55
CA ASN A 7 -29.54 9.14 -20.33
C ASN A 7 -30.82 9.31 -19.48
N ILE A 8 -31.85 9.90 -20.08
CA ILE A 8 -33.10 10.23 -19.40
C ILE A 8 -33.79 8.97 -18.87
N ILE A 9 -33.82 7.90 -19.69
CA ILE A 9 -34.48 6.64 -19.33
C ILE A 9 -33.79 5.99 -18.12
N GLY A 10 -32.47 5.85 -18.15
CA GLY A 10 -31.71 5.29 -17.02
C GLY A 10 -31.85 6.12 -15.75
N ARG A 11 -31.90 7.45 -15.86
CA ARG A 11 -32.12 8.35 -14.72
C ARG A 11 -33.51 8.23 -14.13
N LEU A 12 -34.54 8.15 -14.98
CA LEU A 12 -35.91 7.93 -14.54
C LEU A 12 -36.04 6.58 -13.83
N ALA A 13 -35.54 5.51 -14.45
CA ALA A 13 -35.56 4.17 -13.88
C ALA A 13 -34.82 4.10 -12.53
N ALA A 14 -33.65 4.73 -12.42
CA ALA A 14 -32.91 4.83 -11.17
C ALA A 14 -33.68 5.63 -10.09
N SER A 15 -34.39 6.69 -10.48
CA SER A 15 -35.13 7.54 -9.52
C SER A 15 -36.33 6.84 -8.87
N VAL A 16 -36.93 5.86 -9.56
CA VAL A 16 -38.04 5.05 -9.05
C VAL A 16 -37.58 3.69 -8.48
N GLY A 17 -36.27 3.46 -8.38
CA GLY A 17 -35.70 2.21 -7.86
C GLY A 17 -35.83 1.01 -8.80
N ALA A 18 -36.24 1.21 -10.05
CA ALA A 18 -36.39 0.16 -11.07
C ALA A 18 -35.07 -0.26 -11.73
N LEU A 19 -33.95 0.40 -11.37
CA LEU A 19 -32.63 0.14 -11.93
C LEU A 19 -31.59 0.03 -10.81
N GLY A 20 -30.79 -1.04 -10.82
CA GLY A 20 -29.67 -1.25 -9.89
C GLY A 20 -28.47 -0.34 -10.19
N ALA A 21 -28.05 -0.29 -11.45
CA ALA A 21 -27.00 0.57 -11.99
C ALA A 21 -27.15 0.69 -13.51
N VAL A 22 -26.70 1.80 -14.10
CA VAL A 22 -26.56 1.90 -15.56
C VAL A 22 -25.31 1.16 -16.00
N ALA A 23 -25.43 0.31 -17.03
CA ALA A 23 -24.30 -0.35 -17.65
C ALA A 23 -23.46 0.65 -18.47
N PRO A 24 -22.12 0.65 -18.32
CA PRO A 24 -21.22 1.44 -19.16
C PRO A 24 -21.40 1.17 -20.67
N GLN A 25 -21.51 2.23 -21.46
CA GLN A 25 -21.53 2.19 -22.92
C GLN A 25 -20.45 3.13 -23.45
N PHE A 26 -19.37 2.56 -23.99
CA PHE A 26 -18.29 3.32 -24.60
C PHE A 26 -18.61 3.63 -26.06
N GLU A 27 -18.35 4.87 -26.46
CA GLU A 27 -18.53 5.36 -27.82
C GLU A 27 -17.25 6.00 -28.33
N ALA A 28 -17.09 6.04 -29.66
CA ALA A 28 -15.96 6.71 -30.28
C ALA A 28 -16.11 8.24 -30.13
N VAL A 29 -15.16 8.86 -29.45
CA VAL A 29 -15.13 10.30 -29.17
C VAL A 29 -13.72 10.83 -29.38
N LEU A 30 -13.62 12.09 -29.79
CA LEU A 30 -12.34 12.79 -30.01
C LEU A 30 -12.12 13.84 -28.92
N ASP A 31 -10.86 14.12 -28.63
CA ASP A 31 -10.41 15.22 -27.75
C ASP A 31 -11.02 15.21 -26.33
N VAL A 32 -11.24 14.03 -25.74
CA VAL A 32 -11.71 13.92 -24.34
C VAL A 32 -10.58 14.28 -23.37
N PRO A 33 -10.74 15.32 -22.53
CA PRO A 33 -9.77 15.65 -21.49
C PRO A 33 -9.48 14.44 -20.59
N HIS A 34 -8.20 14.22 -20.27
CA HIS A 34 -7.73 13.07 -19.49
C HIS A 34 -7.97 11.68 -20.13
N GLY A 35 -8.33 11.60 -21.43
CA GLY A 35 -8.54 10.33 -22.14
C GLY A 35 -7.39 9.33 -22.04
N GLY A 36 -6.16 9.80 -21.87
CA GLY A 36 -4.99 8.95 -21.65
C GLY A 36 -5.08 8.01 -20.42
N VAL A 37 -5.93 8.33 -19.44
CA VAL A 37 -6.14 7.48 -18.26
C VAL A 37 -6.71 6.10 -18.61
N LEU A 38 -7.42 5.99 -19.74
CA LEU A 38 -7.92 4.71 -20.24
C LEU A 38 -6.80 3.73 -20.59
N CYS A 39 -5.59 4.19 -20.87
CA CYS A 39 -4.43 3.32 -21.08
C CYS A 39 -4.07 2.50 -19.82
N ALA A 40 -4.49 2.96 -18.64
CA ALA A 40 -4.29 2.24 -17.37
C ALA A 40 -5.39 1.20 -17.10
N LEU A 41 -6.53 1.23 -17.81
CA LEU A 41 -7.64 0.32 -17.55
C LEU A 41 -7.24 -1.16 -17.61
N PRO A 42 -6.48 -1.64 -18.61
CA PRO A 42 -6.02 -3.04 -18.62
C PRO A 42 -5.20 -3.41 -17.38
N ALA A 43 -4.34 -2.50 -16.91
CA ALA A 43 -3.54 -2.73 -15.71
C ALA A 43 -4.40 -2.77 -14.44
N LEU A 44 -5.39 -1.86 -14.30
CA LEU A 44 -6.34 -1.86 -13.18
C LEU A 44 -7.17 -3.15 -13.13
N LEU A 45 -7.58 -3.67 -14.28
CA LEU A 45 -8.28 -4.95 -14.36
C LEU A 45 -7.36 -6.13 -14.07
N ALA A 46 -6.11 -6.11 -14.57
CA ALA A 46 -5.13 -7.17 -14.32
C ALA A 46 -4.80 -7.33 -12.83
N VAL A 47 -4.71 -6.22 -12.08
CA VAL A 47 -4.52 -6.25 -10.62
C VAL A 47 -5.79 -6.61 -9.86
N GLY A 48 -6.93 -6.76 -10.54
CA GLY A 48 -8.19 -7.23 -9.96
C GLY A 48 -9.05 -6.15 -9.32
N LEU A 49 -8.88 -4.87 -9.68
CA LEU A 49 -9.61 -3.74 -9.06
C LEU A 49 -11.14 -3.96 -8.99
N LEU A 50 -11.72 -4.61 -10.00
CA LEU A 50 -13.17 -4.83 -10.09
C LEU A 50 -13.60 -6.25 -9.72
N ASP A 51 -12.67 -7.12 -9.36
CA ASP A 51 -12.96 -8.53 -9.08
C ASP A 51 -13.81 -8.68 -7.81
N GLY A 52 -14.94 -9.39 -7.93
CA GLY A 52 -15.85 -9.65 -6.81
C GLY A 52 -16.45 -8.40 -6.17
N ILE A 53 -16.42 -7.25 -6.85
CA ILE A 53 -16.74 -5.94 -6.25
C ILE A 53 -18.14 -5.89 -5.63
N THR A 54 -19.13 -6.58 -6.22
CA THR A 54 -20.50 -6.64 -5.72
C THR A 54 -20.61 -7.38 -4.38
N ASP A 55 -19.72 -8.34 -4.13
CA ASP A 55 -19.71 -9.15 -2.89
C ASP A 55 -19.12 -8.34 -1.72
N TYR A 56 -18.21 -7.41 -2.04
CA TYR A 56 -17.53 -6.58 -1.05
C TYR A 56 -18.17 -5.21 -0.87
N PHE A 57 -18.79 -4.64 -1.88
CA PHE A 57 -19.35 -3.29 -1.86
C PHE A 57 -20.81 -3.29 -2.33
N PRO A 58 -21.72 -3.88 -1.54
CA PRO A 58 -23.14 -3.77 -1.82
C PRO A 58 -23.55 -2.29 -1.80
N LEU A 59 -24.31 -1.89 -2.81
CA LEU A 59 -24.76 -0.53 -3.00
C LEU A 59 -26.25 -0.52 -3.29
N GLN A 60 -26.97 0.43 -2.72
CA GLN A 60 -28.36 0.68 -3.04
C GLN A 60 -28.53 1.01 -4.52
N SER A 61 -29.60 0.46 -5.09
CA SER A 61 -30.05 0.72 -6.45
C SER A 61 -30.00 2.21 -6.79
N GLY A 62 -29.44 2.52 -7.94
CA GLY A 62 -29.31 3.88 -8.40
C GLY A 62 -28.68 3.96 -9.78
N TYR A 63 -28.22 5.15 -10.14
CA TYR A 63 -27.65 5.37 -11.47
C TYR A 63 -26.21 4.85 -11.59
N TYR A 64 -25.40 5.02 -10.54
CA TYR A 64 -23.98 4.68 -10.52
C TYR A 64 -23.74 3.35 -9.79
N GLY A 65 -23.11 2.40 -10.47
CA GLY A 65 -22.66 1.14 -9.89
C GLY A 65 -21.34 1.24 -9.12
N PRO A 66 -21.02 0.26 -8.26
CA PRO A 66 -19.78 0.25 -7.49
C PRO A 66 -18.52 0.19 -8.38
N ASP A 67 -18.62 -0.48 -9.51
CA ASP A 67 -17.57 -0.61 -10.54
C ASP A 67 -17.18 0.74 -11.13
N SER A 68 -18.18 1.51 -11.58
CA SER A 68 -18.00 2.85 -12.15
C SER A 68 -17.45 3.82 -11.09
N LEU A 69 -17.85 3.67 -9.83
CA LEU A 69 -17.37 4.50 -8.72
C LEU A 69 -15.90 4.19 -8.37
N LEU A 70 -15.50 2.91 -8.30
CA LEU A 70 -14.10 2.56 -8.07
C LEU A 70 -13.21 2.98 -9.24
N LEU A 71 -13.66 2.78 -10.49
CA LEU A 71 -12.94 3.27 -11.67
C LEU A 71 -12.78 4.78 -11.65
N LEU A 72 -13.83 5.53 -11.29
CA LEU A 72 -13.75 6.97 -11.13
C LEU A 72 -12.67 7.37 -10.13
N LEU A 73 -12.65 6.77 -8.95
CA LEU A 73 -11.64 7.06 -7.92
C LEU A 73 -10.22 6.71 -8.40
N ALA A 74 -10.05 5.58 -9.11
CA ALA A 74 -8.77 5.19 -9.69
C ALA A 74 -8.31 6.18 -10.76
N PHE A 75 -9.20 6.60 -11.66
CA PHE A 75 -8.89 7.57 -12.71
C PHE A 75 -8.59 8.96 -12.14
N MET A 76 -9.28 9.37 -11.09
CA MET A 76 -8.97 10.59 -10.34
C MET A 76 -7.54 10.53 -9.78
N ALA A 77 -7.18 9.43 -9.10
CA ALA A 77 -5.84 9.25 -8.55
C ALA A 77 -4.75 9.28 -9.64
N LEU A 78 -4.94 8.55 -10.74
CA LEU A 78 -4.02 8.53 -11.88
C LEU A 78 -3.91 9.89 -12.59
N SER A 79 -4.98 10.69 -12.55
CA SER A 79 -5.03 12.05 -13.10
C SER A 79 -4.56 13.12 -12.11
N ARG A 80 -4.03 12.74 -10.94
CA ARG A 80 -3.56 13.63 -9.86
C ARG A 80 -4.66 14.51 -9.25
N ILE A 81 -5.92 14.08 -9.35
CA ILE A 81 -7.05 14.67 -8.63
C ILE A 81 -7.13 14.00 -7.27
N ASN A 82 -6.40 14.56 -6.30
CA ASN A 82 -6.12 13.92 -5.01
C ASN A 82 -7.28 13.98 -4.01
N SER A 83 -8.45 14.49 -4.40
CA SER A 83 -9.60 14.65 -3.51
C SER A 83 -10.93 14.60 -4.27
N ILE A 84 -12.00 14.20 -3.58
CA ILE A 84 -13.36 14.21 -4.16
C ILE A 84 -13.79 15.64 -4.49
N GLU A 85 -13.30 16.63 -3.73
CA GLU A 85 -13.52 18.05 -3.94
C GLU A 85 -12.95 18.52 -5.27
N GLY A 86 -11.75 18.05 -5.64
CA GLY A 86 -11.07 18.44 -6.87
C GLY A 86 -11.86 18.10 -8.13
N LEU A 87 -12.74 17.08 -8.09
CA LEU A 87 -13.60 16.72 -9.22
C LEU A 87 -14.55 17.86 -9.65
N ARG A 88 -14.84 18.82 -8.76
CA ARG A 88 -15.70 19.98 -9.07
C ARG A 88 -15.16 20.84 -10.22
N ASP A 89 -13.84 20.88 -10.36
CA ASP A 89 -13.17 21.74 -11.34
C ASP A 89 -13.08 21.08 -12.73
N HIS A 90 -13.68 19.89 -12.90
CA HIS A 90 -13.67 19.14 -14.16
C HIS A 90 -15.07 18.96 -14.73
N ALA A 91 -15.17 18.96 -16.06
CA ALA A 91 -16.43 18.81 -16.77
C ALA A 91 -17.02 17.40 -16.52
N PRO A 92 -18.22 17.28 -15.91
CA PRO A 92 -18.75 15.98 -15.50
C PRO A 92 -19.14 15.08 -16.67
N GLY A 93 -19.51 15.65 -17.81
CA GLY A 93 -19.81 14.89 -19.04
C GLY A 93 -18.56 14.28 -19.67
N GLU A 94 -17.45 15.03 -19.72
CA GLU A 94 -16.17 14.52 -20.26
C GLU A 94 -15.64 13.35 -19.43
N TRP A 95 -15.70 13.46 -18.10
CA TRP A 95 -15.37 12.35 -17.22
C TRP A 95 -16.39 11.20 -17.29
N GLY A 96 -17.64 11.49 -17.65
CA GLY A 96 -18.65 10.46 -17.95
C GLY A 96 -18.22 9.57 -19.11
N LYS A 97 -17.76 10.17 -20.20
CA LYS A 97 -17.27 9.44 -21.40
C LYS A 97 -16.16 8.45 -21.04
N LEU A 98 -15.26 8.83 -20.12
CA LEU A 98 -14.19 7.93 -19.62
C LEU A 98 -14.73 6.68 -18.91
N LEU A 99 -15.96 6.71 -18.40
CA LEU A 99 -16.62 5.60 -17.72
C LEU A 99 -17.72 4.94 -18.58
N GLY A 100 -17.91 5.37 -19.83
CA GLY A 100 -19.05 4.95 -20.64
C GLY A 100 -20.41 5.40 -20.06
N LEU A 101 -20.44 6.54 -19.38
CA LEU A 101 -21.64 7.13 -18.78
C LEU A 101 -21.91 8.51 -19.40
N ASP A 102 -23.15 8.99 -19.31
CA ASP A 102 -23.47 10.36 -19.74
C ASP A 102 -22.74 11.43 -18.90
N ARG A 103 -22.43 11.12 -17.64
CA ARG A 103 -21.62 11.96 -16.72
C ARG A 103 -21.17 11.22 -15.47
N VAL A 104 -20.19 11.77 -14.75
CA VAL A 104 -19.82 11.36 -13.38
C VAL A 104 -20.74 11.96 -12.30
N PRO A 105 -20.85 11.33 -11.11
CA PRO A 105 -21.57 11.89 -9.97
C PRO A 105 -21.05 13.26 -9.53
N GLU A 106 -21.94 14.09 -9.01
CA GLU A 106 -21.53 15.30 -8.27
C GLU A 106 -20.72 14.94 -7.03
N VAL A 107 -19.87 15.86 -6.56
CA VAL A 107 -19.05 15.72 -5.33
C VAL A 107 -19.89 15.20 -4.15
N ARG A 108 -21.09 15.76 -3.94
CA ARG A 108 -22.00 15.33 -2.86
C ARG A 108 -22.41 13.86 -3.02
N THR A 109 -22.80 13.47 -4.24
CA THR A 109 -23.23 12.12 -4.56
C THR A 109 -22.07 11.13 -4.44
N LEU A 110 -20.90 11.47 -4.97
CA LEU A 110 -19.70 10.63 -4.87
C LEU A 110 -19.31 10.40 -3.41
N ARG A 111 -19.26 11.45 -2.58
CA ARG A 111 -19.00 11.30 -1.13
C ARG A 111 -20.03 10.40 -0.44
N GLN A 112 -21.32 10.57 -0.75
CA GLN A 112 -22.38 9.75 -0.17
C GLN A 112 -22.20 8.28 -0.56
N LYS A 113 -21.91 8.00 -1.84
CA LYS A 113 -21.73 6.64 -2.35
C LYS A 113 -20.46 5.98 -1.82
N VAL A 114 -19.34 6.69 -1.76
CA VAL A 114 -18.10 6.21 -1.11
C VAL A 114 -18.35 5.88 0.36
N ARG A 115 -19.09 6.73 1.09
CA ARG A 115 -19.47 6.49 2.47
C ARG A 115 -20.35 5.26 2.62
N GLU A 116 -21.32 5.07 1.73
CA GLU A 116 -22.18 3.89 1.68
C GLU A 116 -21.36 2.60 1.46
N MET A 117 -20.48 2.58 0.44
CA MET A 117 -19.57 1.46 0.17
C MET A 117 -18.66 1.16 1.35
N SER A 118 -18.19 2.19 2.06
CA SER A 118 -17.30 2.03 3.21
C SER A 118 -18.00 1.50 4.46
N HIS A 119 -19.27 1.85 4.67
CA HIS A 119 -20.05 1.42 5.84
C HIS A 119 -20.76 0.07 5.65
N ALA A 120 -21.40 -0.14 4.49
CA ALA A 120 -22.13 -1.37 4.19
C ALA A 120 -21.21 -2.46 3.63
N GLY A 121 -20.09 -2.07 3.03
CA GLY A 121 -19.14 -2.98 2.42
C GLY A 121 -18.07 -3.51 3.38
N LYS A 122 -17.15 -4.27 2.79
CA LYS A 122 -16.08 -5.00 3.47
C LYS A 122 -14.72 -4.65 2.84
N PRO A 123 -14.30 -3.37 2.85
CA PRO A 123 -13.06 -2.93 2.18
C PRO A 123 -11.81 -3.68 2.64
N ARG A 124 -11.75 -4.05 3.93
CA ARG A 124 -10.65 -4.87 4.47
C ARG A 124 -10.61 -6.28 3.89
N GLN A 125 -11.77 -6.90 3.68
CA GLN A 125 -11.84 -8.24 3.09
C GLN A 125 -11.52 -8.19 1.60
N TRP A 126 -11.98 -7.16 0.89
CA TRP A 126 -11.63 -6.93 -0.51
C TRP A 126 -10.11 -6.73 -0.70
N SER A 127 -9.50 -5.86 0.11
CA SER A 127 -8.04 -5.67 0.11
C SER A 127 -7.28 -6.95 0.44
N ALA A 128 -7.78 -7.76 1.37
CA ALA A 128 -7.16 -9.04 1.70
C ALA A 128 -7.25 -10.05 0.55
N ALA A 129 -8.39 -10.12 -0.15
CA ALA A 129 -8.57 -10.98 -1.30
C ALA A 129 -7.65 -10.59 -2.47
N LEU A 130 -7.45 -9.28 -2.71
CA LEU A 130 -6.49 -8.79 -3.69
C LEU A 130 -5.05 -9.15 -3.31
N ALA A 131 -4.66 -8.93 -2.06
CA ALA A 131 -3.34 -9.29 -1.56
C ALA A 131 -3.06 -10.79 -1.70
N GLN A 132 -4.03 -11.64 -1.34
CA GLN A 132 -3.96 -13.09 -1.52
C GLN A 132 -3.76 -13.48 -2.99
N ARG A 133 -4.51 -12.85 -3.90
CA ARG A 133 -4.35 -13.08 -5.34
C ARG A 133 -2.95 -12.72 -5.83
N TRP A 134 -2.43 -11.55 -5.43
CA TRP A 134 -1.10 -11.11 -5.85
C TRP A 134 -0.01 -12.03 -5.30
N LEU A 135 -0.10 -12.42 -4.02
CA LEU A 135 0.83 -13.37 -3.41
C LEU A 135 0.76 -14.76 -4.07
N ALA A 136 -0.43 -15.24 -4.42
CA ALA A 136 -0.59 -16.53 -5.10
C ALA A 136 -0.03 -16.50 -6.54
N ALA A 137 -0.09 -15.36 -7.21
CA ALA A 137 0.43 -15.19 -8.57
C ALA A 137 1.97 -15.13 -8.63
N ALA A 138 2.61 -14.63 -7.57
CA ALA A 138 4.06 -14.51 -7.46
C ALA A 138 4.55 -14.82 -6.02
N PRO A 139 4.51 -16.09 -5.57
CA PRO A 139 4.85 -16.46 -4.19
C PRO A 139 6.27 -16.06 -3.79
N GLU A 140 7.20 -16.00 -4.74
CA GLU A 140 8.59 -15.60 -4.51
C GLU A 140 8.73 -14.13 -4.07
N GLN A 141 7.76 -13.27 -4.39
CA GLN A 141 7.74 -11.88 -3.91
C GLN A 141 7.44 -11.80 -2.41
N ALA A 142 6.91 -12.87 -1.80
CA ALA A 142 6.63 -12.94 -0.36
C ALA A 142 7.87 -13.24 0.50
N ASN A 143 9.03 -13.49 -0.12
CA ASN A 143 10.27 -13.83 0.59
C ASN A 143 10.82 -12.66 1.42
N ALA A 144 10.68 -11.43 0.92
CA ALA A 144 11.13 -10.21 1.58
C ALA A 144 10.09 -9.09 1.41
N LEU A 145 9.56 -8.60 2.53
CA LEU A 145 8.47 -7.63 2.58
C LEU A 145 8.97 -6.32 3.17
N TYR A 146 8.83 -5.23 2.41
CA TYR A 146 9.23 -3.89 2.80
C TYR A 146 8.06 -3.18 3.48
N ILE A 147 8.31 -2.65 4.68
CA ILE A 147 7.32 -1.95 5.49
C ILE A 147 7.76 -0.50 5.65
N ASP A 148 6.92 0.43 5.21
CA ASP A 148 7.19 1.87 5.30
C ASP A 148 5.99 2.67 5.80
N GLY A 149 6.25 3.56 6.77
CA GLY A 149 5.24 4.39 7.42
C GLY A 149 5.13 5.77 6.75
N HIS A 150 4.00 6.04 6.10
CA HIS A 150 3.74 7.30 5.43
C HIS A 150 2.83 8.21 6.26
N VAL A 151 3.37 9.32 6.76
CA VAL A 151 2.60 10.31 7.53
C VAL A 151 1.71 11.13 6.59
N ARG A 152 0.39 11.13 6.85
CA ARG A 152 -0.61 11.89 6.12
C ARG A 152 -1.25 12.94 7.01
N VAL A 153 -1.01 14.22 6.71
CA VAL A 153 -1.53 15.35 7.48
C VAL A 153 -3.06 15.37 7.45
N TYR A 154 -3.66 15.53 8.62
CA TYR A 154 -5.10 15.66 8.79
C TYR A 154 -5.48 17.13 9.01
N TYR A 155 -6.13 17.70 8.00
CA TYR A 155 -6.62 19.08 8.01
C TYR A 155 -8.04 19.22 8.59
N GLY A 156 -8.72 18.11 8.87
CA GLY A 156 -10.06 18.15 9.42
C GLY A 156 -10.13 18.78 10.82
N GLN A 157 -11.32 19.25 11.17
CA GLN A 157 -11.58 19.92 12.44
C GLN A 157 -12.41 19.08 13.41
N GLN A 158 -13.05 18.00 12.92
CA GLN A 158 -13.98 17.17 13.70
C GLN A 158 -13.29 16.34 14.78
N THR A 159 -12.02 15.98 14.59
CA THR A 159 -11.26 15.17 15.54
C THR A 159 -9.87 15.75 15.75
N ARG A 160 -9.41 15.80 17.01
CA ARG A 160 -8.04 16.22 17.33
C ARG A 160 -7.13 15.00 17.35
N LEU A 161 -6.54 14.68 16.20
CA LEU A 161 -5.57 13.60 16.10
C LEU A 161 -4.24 13.94 16.80
N PRO A 162 -3.47 12.93 17.26
CA PRO A 162 -2.09 13.10 17.70
C PRO A 162 -1.22 13.77 16.63
N LYS A 163 -0.16 14.44 17.10
CA LYS A 163 0.82 15.08 16.20
C LYS A 163 1.93 14.11 15.85
N HIS A 164 2.28 14.06 14.57
CA HIS A 164 3.46 13.36 14.05
C HIS A 164 4.41 14.34 13.39
N TYR A 165 5.70 14.03 13.43
CA TYR A 165 6.70 14.81 12.72
C TYR A 165 6.61 14.54 11.21
N VAL A 166 6.26 15.56 10.43
CA VAL A 166 6.17 15.50 8.98
C VAL A 166 7.51 15.92 8.41
N ALA A 167 8.31 14.95 7.97
CA ALA A 167 9.70 15.20 7.54
C ALA A 167 9.83 16.25 6.42
N ARG A 168 8.89 16.27 5.47
CA ARG A 168 8.87 17.23 4.35
C ARG A 168 8.63 18.67 4.80
N GLU A 169 7.78 18.85 5.81
CA GLU A 169 7.44 20.17 6.35
C GLU A 169 8.32 20.57 7.53
N LYS A 170 9.05 19.61 8.10
CA LYS A 170 9.84 19.74 9.34
C LYS A 170 9.01 20.22 10.54
N LEU A 171 7.73 19.87 10.57
CA LEU A 171 6.76 20.29 11.59
C LEU A 171 6.03 19.11 12.22
N CYS A 172 5.65 19.25 13.49
CA CYS A 172 4.76 18.32 14.16
C CYS A 172 3.30 18.71 13.89
N LEU A 173 2.64 17.96 13.01
CA LEU A 173 1.28 18.22 12.56
C LEU A 173 0.35 17.06 12.93
N ARG A 174 -0.94 17.36 13.06
CA ARG A 174 -1.97 16.33 13.27
C ARG A 174 -2.00 15.44 12.04
N ALA A 175 -1.85 14.13 12.21
CA ALA A 175 -1.71 13.23 11.09
C ALA A 175 -2.20 11.82 11.43
N THR A 176 -2.47 11.05 10.38
CA THR A 176 -2.57 9.59 10.42
C THR A 176 -1.29 9.00 9.81
N VAL A 177 -1.02 7.73 10.05
CA VAL A 177 0.09 7.01 9.40
C VAL A 177 -0.47 5.87 8.56
N ASP A 178 -0.07 5.82 7.30
CA ASP A 178 -0.36 4.71 6.39
C ASP A 178 0.87 3.81 6.30
N TYR A 179 0.79 2.60 6.83
CA TYR A 179 1.86 1.61 6.72
C TYR A 179 1.67 0.79 5.45
N TRP A 180 2.60 0.91 4.53
CA TRP A 180 2.61 0.17 3.27
C TRP A 180 3.47 -1.06 3.39
N VAL A 181 2.95 -2.20 2.93
CA VAL A 181 3.69 -3.46 2.83
C VAL A 181 3.84 -3.81 1.36
N ASN A 182 5.08 -3.84 0.89
CA ASN A 182 5.41 -4.00 -0.53
C ASN A 182 6.39 -5.17 -0.75
N ALA A 183 6.34 -5.76 -1.94
CA ALA A 183 7.39 -6.62 -2.45
C ALA A 183 8.68 -5.83 -2.74
N MET A 184 9.77 -6.55 -2.98
CA MET A 184 11.08 -5.97 -3.31
C MET A 184 11.07 -5.13 -4.61
N ASP A 185 10.20 -5.45 -5.56
CA ASP A 185 10.01 -4.71 -6.81
C ASP A 185 9.07 -3.49 -6.68
N GLY A 186 8.56 -3.24 -5.47
CA GLY A 186 7.65 -2.13 -5.17
C GLY A 186 6.17 -2.46 -5.40
N GLN A 187 5.82 -3.70 -5.76
CA GLN A 187 4.42 -4.10 -5.84
C GLN A 187 3.76 -4.04 -4.46
N PRO A 188 2.67 -3.27 -4.27
CA PRO A 188 2.02 -3.16 -2.98
C PRO A 188 1.18 -4.42 -2.69
N PHE A 189 1.33 -4.98 -1.49
CA PHE A 189 0.47 -6.07 -1.01
C PHE A 189 -0.70 -5.54 -0.19
N MET A 190 -0.43 -4.63 0.75
CA MET A 190 -1.48 -4.06 1.59
C MET A 190 -1.06 -2.72 2.20
N VAL A 191 -2.07 -1.97 2.64
CA VAL A 191 -1.89 -0.74 3.42
C VAL A 191 -2.71 -0.81 4.71
N ILE A 192 -2.12 -0.39 5.82
CA ILE A 192 -2.76 -0.30 7.13
C ILE A 192 -2.79 1.18 7.54
N ASN A 193 -3.98 1.78 7.52
CA ASN A 193 -4.17 3.14 8.05
C ASN A 193 -4.31 3.09 9.58
N GLN A 194 -3.43 3.80 10.27
CA GLN A 194 -3.51 4.06 11.70
C GLN A 194 -3.94 5.51 11.95
N VAL A 195 -5.15 5.68 12.46
CA VAL A 195 -5.68 7.00 12.86
C VAL A 195 -4.98 7.52 14.12
N VAL A 196 -4.69 6.61 15.04
CA VAL A 196 -3.84 6.83 16.21
C VAL A 196 -2.72 5.82 16.10
N ASP A 197 -1.54 6.30 15.72
CA ASP A 197 -0.40 5.43 15.43
C ASP A 197 0.30 5.00 16.74
N PRO A 198 0.32 3.69 17.05
CA PRO A 198 0.99 3.16 18.23
C PRO A 198 2.49 2.95 18.02
N GLY A 199 3.01 3.27 16.83
CA GLY A 199 4.39 3.07 16.39
C GLY A 199 4.58 1.77 15.60
N LEU A 200 5.59 1.78 14.72
CA LEU A 200 5.82 0.73 13.73
C LEU A 200 5.83 -0.69 14.30
N ILE A 201 6.53 -0.92 15.43
CA ILE A 201 6.66 -2.26 16.04
C ILE A 201 5.28 -2.85 16.37
N ARG A 202 4.42 -2.09 17.03
CA ARG A 202 3.08 -2.56 17.41
C ARG A 202 2.22 -2.82 16.19
N VAL A 203 2.30 -1.96 15.17
CA VAL A 203 1.57 -2.19 13.92
C VAL A 203 2.06 -3.46 13.22
N ILE A 204 3.37 -3.75 13.26
CA ILE A 204 3.89 -5.00 12.72
C ILE A 204 3.31 -6.21 13.46
N GLU A 205 3.35 -6.20 14.79
CA GLU A 205 2.94 -7.34 15.63
C GLU A 205 1.43 -7.58 15.64
N ASP A 206 0.65 -6.51 15.76
CA ASP A 206 -0.78 -6.59 16.05
C ASP A 206 -1.62 -6.58 14.76
N GLU A 207 -1.10 -6.02 13.66
CA GLU A 207 -1.87 -5.84 12.42
C GLU A 207 -1.22 -6.51 11.20
N ILE A 208 0.05 -6.23 10.91
CA ILE A 208 0.70 -6.71 9.67
C ILE A 208 0.93 -8.22 9.71
N LEU A 209 1.60 -8.73 10.75
CA LEU A 209 1.91 -10.15 10.85
C LEU A 209 0.66 -11.04 10.85
N PRO A 210 -0.40 -10.77 11.65
CA PRO A 210 -1.62 -11.58 11.62
C PRO A 210 -2.29 -11.58 10.25
N ARG A 211 -2.27 -10.44 9.54
CA ARG A 211 -2.83 -10.35 8.19
C ARG A 211 -2.00 -11.16 7.19
N LEU A 212 -0.68 -11.05 7.21
CA LEU A 212 0.21 -11.84 6.34
C LEU A 212 0.04 -13.35 6.58
N GLU A 213 -0.01 -13.77 7.84
CA GLU A 213 -0.21 -15.18 8.23
C GLU A 213 -1.57 -15.72 7.78
N SER A 214 -2.56 -14.86 7.53
CA SER A 214 -3.87 -15.24 6.97
C SER A 214 -3.92 -15.30 5.44
N MET A 215 -2.91 -14.76 4.75
CA MET A 215 -2.92 -14.59 3.30
C MET A 215 -2.32 -15.76 2.51
N HIS A 216 -1.26 -16.41 3.01
CA HIS A 216 -0.57 -17.44 2.23
C HIS A 216 0.01 -18.53 3.14
N PRO A 217 -0.19 -19.83 2.85
CA PRO A 217 0.30 -20.94 3.69
C PRO A 217 1.80 -20.90 3.95
N ALA A 218 2.62 -20.52 2.96
CA ALA A 218 4.07 -20.38 3.14
C ALA A 218 4.46 -19.29 4.17
N LEU A 219 3.55 -18.35 4.46
CA LEU A 219 3.71 -17.33 5.50
C LEU A 219 3.15 -17.79 6.85
N THR A 220 2.69 -19.04 6.98
CA THR A 220 2.08 -19.59 8.20
C THR A 220 2.81 -20.84 8.67
N GLU A 221 3.20 -21.71 7.75
CA GLU A 221 3.80 -23.01 8.08
C GLU A 221 5.20 -22.87 8.69
N PRO A 222 5.43 -23.40 9.90
CA PRO A 222 6.75 -23.36 10.51
C PRO A 222 7.74 -24.25 9.76
N LEU A 223 8.96 -23.75 9.59
CA LEU A 223 10.04 -24.52 8.98
C LEU A 223 10.66 -25.48 10.01
N PRO A 224 11.16 -26.66 9.58
CA PRO A 224 11.84 -27.58 10.49
C PRO A 224 13.04 -26.89 11.18
N THR A 225 13.11 -27.02 12.50
CA THR A 225 14.16 -26.40 13.33
C THR A 225 15.51 -27.14 13.26
N VAL A 226 15.60 -28.22 12.47
CA VAL A 226 16.82 -29.02 12.35
C VAL A 226 17.81 -28.34 11.38
N GLY A 227 18.89 -27.78 11.90
CA GLY A 227 19.99 -27.18 11.11
C GLY A 227 20.16 -25.67 11.33
N ARG A 228 20.66 -24.95 10.30
CA ARG A 228 20.79 -23.48 10.32
C ARG A 228 19.41 -22.84 10.54
N ALA A 229 19.37 -21.72 11.28
CA ALA A 229 18.14 -20.95 11.51
C ALA A 229 17.44 -20.67 10.17
N ARG A 230 16.26 -21.27 9.98
CA ARG A 230 15.41 -21.04 8.82
C ARG A 230 14.33 -20.03 9.19
N HIS A 231 14.14 -19.04 8.34
CA HIS A 231 13.04 -18.08 8.43
C HIS A 231 12.04 -18.36 7.31
N ARG A 232 10.76 -18.11 7.56
CA ARG A 232 9.66 -18.25 6.61
C ARG A 232 9.70 -17.13 5.57
N PHE A 233 9.98 -15.92 6.03
CA PHE A 233 10.14 -14.71 5.23
C PHE A 233 10.93 -13.65 6.01
N ILE A 234 11.28 -12.57 5.32
CA ILE A 234 12.03 -11.44 5.84
C ILE A 234 11.13 -10.20 5.88
N LEU A 235 11.17 -9.46 6.98
CA LEU A 235 10.61 -8.11 7.07
C LEU A 235 11.73 -7.07 6.96
N VAL A 236 11.62 -6.15 6.03
CA VAL A 236 12.53 -5.02 5.86
C VAL A 236 11.82 -3.76 6.33
N PHE A 237 12.39 -3.06 7.31
CA PHE A 237 11.80 -1.85 7.84
C PHE A 237 12.86 -0.85 8.31
N ASP A 238 12.45 0.40 8.45
CA ASP A 238 13.35 1.48 8.83
C ASP A 238 13.82 1.38 10.29
N ARG A 239 14.60 2.38 10.74
CA ARG A 239 15.19 2.40 12.09
C ARG A 239 14.16 2.53 13.23
N GLU A 240 12.91 2.86 12.96
CA GLU A 240 11.86 2.93 13.97
C GLU A 240 11.56 1.54 14.55
N GLY A 241 11.72 0.50 13.74
CA GLY A 241 11.55 -0.89 14.16
C GLY A 241 12.71 -1.46 14.97
N TYR A 242 13.75 -0.66 15.28
CA TYR A 242 14.89 -1.13 16.06
C TYR A 242 14.50 -1.42 17.52
N SER A 243 14.41 -2.71 17.86
CA SER A 243 14.26 -3.18 19.24
C SER A 243 14.79 -4.61 19.39
N PRO A 244 15.82 -4.82 20.24
CA PRO A 244 16.37 -6.17 20.46
C PRO A 244 15.32 -7.19 20.90
N ASP A 245 14.36 -6.77 21.73
CA ASP A 245 13.30 -7.66 22.22
C ASP A 245 12.28 -7.99 21.14
N PHE A 246 11.98 -7.04 20.26
CA PHE A 246 11.14 -7.28 19.09
C PHE A 246 11.79 -8.29 18.14
N PHE A 247 13.10 -8.18 17.90
CA PHE A 247 13.83 -9.13 17.07
C PHE A 247 13.80 -10.56 17.63
N THR A 248 13.90 -10.72 18.95
CA THR A 248 13.73 -12.02 19.62
C THR A 248 12.34 -12.60 19.38
N ARG A 249 11.28 -11.78 19.44
CA ARG A 249 9.90 -12.22 19.17
C ARG A 249 9.68 -12.59 17.70
N LEU A 250 10.25 -11.83 16.75
CA LEU A 250 10.23 -12.20 15.32
C LEU A 250 10.95 -13.52 15.06
N ARG A 251 12.15 -13.71 15.65
CA ARG A 251 12.92 -14.95 15.52
C ARG A 251 12.15 -16.15 16.10
N ALA A 252 11.43 -15.98 17.21
CA ALA A 252 10.57 -17.02 17.77
C ALA A 252 9.43 -17.42 16.81
N LYS A 253 8.95 -16.49 15.99
CA LYS A 253 7.99 -16.73 14.89
C LYS A 253 8.65 -17.18 13.58
N GLN A 254 9.95 -17.48 13.58
CA GLN A 254 10.73 -17.78 12.36
C GLN A 254 10.60 -16.70 11.29
N VAL A 255 10.48 -15.44 11.69
CA VAL A 255 10.48 -14.28 10.79
C VAL A 255 11.83 -13.58 10.94
N ALA A 256 12.56 -13.47 9.83
CA ALA A 256 13.80 -12.70 9.80
C ALA A 256 13.47 -11.21 9.63
N CYS A 257 14.37 -10.33 10.05
CA CYS A 257 14.22 -8.90 9.83
C CYS A 257 15.51 -8.27 9.31
N LEU A 258 15.36 -7.21 8.53
CA LEU A 258 16.41 -6.28 8.13
C LEU A 258 16.02 -4.87 8.54
N THR A 259 16.89 -4.20 9.29
CA THR A 259 16.69 -2.81 9.70
C THR A 259 18.03 -2.11 9.93
N TYR A 260 18.02 -0.78 9.95
CA TYR A 260 19.21 -0.01 10.30
C TYR A 260 19.60 -0.23 11.76
N HIS A 261 20.90 -0.39 12.01
CA HIS A 261 21.41 -0.36 13.38
C HIS A 261 21.27 1.07 13.91
N LYS A 262 20.36 1.29 14.87
CA LYS A 262 20.09 2.63 15.43
C LYS A 262 21.26 3.20 16.24
N TYR A 263 22.03 2.33 16.90
CA TYR A 263 23.16 2.69 17.76
C TYR A 263 24.40 1.85 17.41
N PRO A 264 24.96 2.00 16.19
CA PRO A 264 26.09 1.20 15.77
C PRO A 264 27.34 1.57 16.59
N GLU A 265 28.22 0.58 16.79
CA GLU A 265 29.57 0.83 17.30
C GLU A 265 30.36 1.73 16.33
N ALA A 266 31.56 2.13 16.75
CA ALA A 266 32.48 2.94 15.95
C ALA A 266 32.66 2.39 14.51
N ALA A 267 33.03 3.28 13.59
CA ALA A 267 33.32 2.92 12.21
C ALA A 267 34.34 1.77 12.15
N TRP A 268 34.06 0.77 11.32
CA TRP A 268 34.99 -0.33 11.05
C TRP A 268 36.13 0.18 10.16
N SER A 269 37.24 -0.55 10.11
CA SER A 269 38.34 -0.18 9.22
C SER A 269 37.89 -0.30 7.77
N GLU A 270 38.23 0.67 6.92
CA GLU A 270 37.91 0.62 5.48
C GLU A 270 38.52 -0.62 4.80
N ASN A 271 39.61 -1.16 5.35
CA ASN A 271 40.26 -2.38 4.85
C ASN A 271 39.42 -3.66 5.01
N GLU A 272 38.37 -3.62 5.83
CA GLU A 272 37.43 -4.74 6.01
C GLU A 272 36.36 -4.78 4.93
N PHE A 273 36.24 -3.71 4.14
CA PHE A 273 35.25 -3.61 3.09
C PHE A 273 35.82 -4.18 1.79
N HIS A 274 35.02 -5.03 1.16
CA HIS A 274 35.37 -5.66 -0.09
C HIS A 274 34.31 -5.34 -1.14
N ASN A 275 34.75 -5.21 -2.39
CA ASN A 275 33.87 -5.09 -3.54
C ASN A 275 33.03 -6.36 -3.67
N GLN A 276 31.73 -6.24 -3.41
CA GLN A 276 30.77 -7.31 -3.56
C GLN A 276 29.85 -6.99 -4.76
N PRO A 277 29.71 -7.90 -5.73
CA PRO A 277 28.69 -7.79 -6.77
C PRO A 277 27.31 -8.06 -6.16
N VAL A 278 26.41 -7.10 -6.27
CA VAL A 278 25.05 -7.17 -5.74
C VAL A 278 24.07 -7.10 -6.92
N PRO A 279 23.28 -8.16 -7.16
CA PRO A 279 22.21 -8.11 -8.15
C PRO A 279 21.05 -7.24 -7.62
N LEU A 280 20.60 -6.31 -8.45
CA LEU A 280 19.41 -5.51 -8.22
C LEU A 280 18.18 -6.22 -8.81
N VAL A 281 17.00 -5.81 -8.36
CA VAL A 281 15.71 -6.31 -8.86
C VAL A 281 15.56 -6.12 -10.37
N SER A 282 16.15 -5.05 -10.91
CA SER A 282 16.18 -4.76 -12.35
C SER A 282 17.04 -5.72 -13.18
N GLY A 283 17.75 -6.67 -12.54
CA GLY A 283 18.71 -7.56 -13.17
C GLY A 283 20.11 -6.94 -13.34
N GLN A 284 20.28 -5.66 -13.03
CA GLN A 284 21.59 -5.00 -13.04
C GLN A 284 22.45 -5.50 -11.87
N ILE A 285 23.74 -5.71 -12.12
CA ILE A 285 24.70 -6.00 -11.06
C ILE A 285 25.46 -4.72 -10.74
N VAL A 286 25.44 -4.32 -9.47
CA VAL A 286 26.20 -3.18 -8.98
C VAL A 286 27.26 -3.64 -8.00
N THR A 287 28.43 -3.02 -8.03
CA THR A 287 29.48 -3.29 -7.05
C THR A 287 29.28 -2.39 -5.83
N MET A 288 29.23 -3.00 -4.63
CA MET A 288 29.14 -2.29 -3.37
C MET A 288 30.33 -2.66 -2.47
N GLN A 289 30.86 -1.68 -1.73
CA GLN A 289 31.85 -1.93 -0.69
C GLN A 289 31.13 -2.39 0.58
N LEU A 290 31.21 -3.68 0.89
CA LEU A 290 30.49 -4.31 2.01
C LEU A 290 31.46 -5.00 2.95
N ALA A 291 31.13 -4.94 4.25
CA ALA A 291 31.78 -5.70 5.31
C ALA A 291 30.69 -6.36 6.18
N GLU A 292 31.03 -7.48 6.82
CA GLU A 292 30.11 -8.22 7.69
C GLU A 292 30.79 -8.60 9.01
N ARG A 293 30.08 -8.45 10.13
CA ARG A 293 30.48 -8.97 11.44
C ARG A 293 29.30 -9.58 12.19
N GLY A 294 29.59 -10.47 13.13
CA GLY A 294 28.63 -10.86 14.16
C GLY A 294 28.57 -9.80 15.26
N VAL A 295 27.37 -9.40 15.67
CA VAL A 295 27.16 -8.44 16.76
C VAL A 295 26.23 -9.04 17.81
N ARG A 296 26.52 -8.78 19.09
CA ARG A 296 25.66 -9.18 20.21
C ARG A 296 24.95 -7.96 20.76
N LEU A 297 23.62 -7.95 20.66
CA LEU A 297 22.80 -6.85 21.19
C LEU A 297 22.72 -6.89 22.72
N SER A 298 22.16 -5.82 23.31
CA SER A 298 22.04 -5.64 24.76
C SER A 298 21.27 -6.76 25.48
N ASN A 299 20.32 -7.41 24.80
CA ASN A 299 19.58 -8.56 25.34
C ASN A 299 20.26 -9.92 25.08
N GLY A 300 21.52 -9.91 24.63
CA GLY A 300 22.31 -11.11 24.33
C GLY A 300 22.04 -11.74 22.96
N LEU A 301 21.12 -11.18 22.17
CA LEU A 301 20.80 -11.68 20.83
C LEU A 301 21.98 -11.49 19.87
N TRP A 302 22.48 -12.60 19.32
CA TRP A 302 23.49 -12.58 18.26
C TRP A 302 22.83 -12.39 16.89
N LEU A 303 23.28 -11.35 16.18
CA LEU A 303 22.85 -10.94 14.86
C LEU A 303 24.04 -10.82 13.91
N ARG A 304 23.76 -10.72 12.62
CA ARG A 304 24.73 -10.28 11.61
C ARG A 304 24.55 -8.79 11.39
N GLU A 305 25.64 -8.05 11.43
CA GLU A 305 25.70 -6.66 11.00
C GLU A 305 26.43 -6.59 9.66
N ILE A 306 25.78 -6.00 8.67
CA ILE A 306 26.35 -5.72 7.36
C ILE A 306 26.50 -4.21 7.25
N ARG A 307 27.69 -3.74 6.92
CA ARG A 307 27.95 -2.32 6.68
C ARG A 307 28.20 -2.08 5.20
N LYS A 308 27.58 -1.04 4.66
CA LYS A 308 27.89 -0.48 3.35
C LYS A 308 28.74 0.78 3.51
N LEU A 309 29.92 0.81 2.90
CA LEU A 309 30.77 1.99 2.82
C LEU A 309 30.38 2.84 1.61
N SER A 310 30.09 4.12 1.84
CA SER A 310 29.85 5.10 0.77
C SER A 310 31.16 5.72 0.28
N GLN A 311 31.12 6.40 -0.87
CA GLN A 311 32.24 7.19 -1.38
C GLN A 311 32.65 8.35 -0.44
N SER A 312 31.75 8.78 0.46
CA SER A 312 32.04 9.83 1.44
C SER A 312 32.65 9.29 2.74
N GLY A 313 32.99 7.99 2.81
CA GLY A 313 33.47 7.33 4.02
C GLY A 313 32.36 7.00 5.04
N HIS A 314 31.09 7.28 4.72
CA HIS A 314 29.98 6.96 5.62
C HIS A 314 29.69 5.46 5.60
N GLN A 315 29.52 4.86 6.78
CA GLN A 315 29.15 3.45 6.93
C GLN A 315 27.69 3.33 7.34
N THR A 316 26.87 2.78 6.46
CA THR A 316 25.48 2.45 6.76
C THR A 316 25.41 1.05 7.36
N ALA A 317 25.06 0.94 8.64
CA ALA A 317 24.95 -0.32 9.36
C ALA A 317 23.53 -0.89 9.29
N ILE A 318 23.43 -2.16 8.86
CA ILE A 318 22.19 -2.91 8.69
C ILE A 318 22.31 -4.18 9.54
N LEU A 319 21.30 -4.46 10.35
CA LEU A 319 21.18 -5.68 11.14
C LEU A 319 20.29 -6.69 10.43
N THR A 320 20.64 -7.97 10.53
CA THR A 320 19.79 -9.08 10.12
C THR A 320 19.80 -10.25 11.11
N THR A 321 18.63 -10.85 11.33
CA THR A 321 18.36 -11.93 12.31
C THR A 321 18.45 -13.33 11.76
#